data_AF-A0A973J3Z9-F1
#
_entry.id   AF-A0A973J3Z9-F1
#
_cell.length_a   1.000
_cell.length_b   1.000
_cell.length_c   1.000
_cell.angle_alpha   90.00
_cell.angle_beta   90.00
_cell.angle_gamma   90.00
#
_symmetry.space_group_name_H-M   'P 1'
#
loop_
_entity.id
_entity.type
_entity.pdbx_description
1 polymer ?
#
loop_
_entity_poly.entity_id
_entity_poly.type
_entity_poly.pdbx_seq_one_letter_code
_entity_poly.pdbx_strand_id
1 'polypeptide(L)'
;MPNEKKVKIAHVSDLHLTGRNDRRQLERLDILFGEIVRKGYDHLVLTGDLIDTANPTDWLVLREALARQGLFELAKTTVLPGNHDLINLEEEMRFYHALNPDDSGRRRRVLERLQQFSEVFRPLITDDGDAGAGYPLVKVLRFGDLALAFAAVSSILPWSGSDNPLGARGYVSPEALRALETKPVADALDGCFVIGLCHHAYKVYGTDALIDQAFDWTMEFKNRDEFLATMKLLKVRLVMHGHFHRFQVYMADGLTFINGGSFRYSPERYGEIVIDADGTWTHRFLNKGENGEP
;
A
#
# COMPACT_ATOMS: atom_id res chain seq x y z
N MET A 1 -14.54 31.63 14.35
CA MET A 1 -13.84 31.23 13.10
C MET A 1 -14.44 29.89 12.70
N PRO A 2 -14.85 29.68 11.45
CA PRO A 2 -15.28 28.35 11.00
C PRO A 2 -14.16 27.37 11.31
N ASN A 3 -14.48 26.26 11.96
CA ASN A 3 -13.51 25.24 12.34
C ASN A 3 -12.96 24.63 11.04
N GLU A 4 -11.75 25.00 10.62
CA GLU A 4 -11.12 24.47 9.41
C GLU A 4 -11.05 22.94 9.54
N LYS A 5 -11.68 22.23 8.60
CA LYS A 5 -11.80 20.78 8.66
C LYS A 5 -10.43 20.14 8.45
N LYS A 6 -9.92 19.44 9.47
CA LYS A 6 -8.76 18.56 9.35
C LYS A 6 -9.16 17.26 8.65
N VAL A 7 -8.26 16.71 7.84
CA VAL A 7 -8.42 15.38 7.23
C VAL A 7 -7.59 14.36 7.99
N LYS A 8 -8.24 13.28 8.42
CA LYS A 8 -7.60 12.18 9.15
C LYS A 8 -7.51 10.93 8.29
N ILE A 9 -6.30 10.41 8.12
CA ILE A 9 -6.01 9.19 7.36
C ILE A 9 -5.47 8.12 8.31
N ALA A 10 -6.08 6.94 8.28
CA ALA A 10 -5.55 5.75 8.94
C ALA A 10 -4.69 4.95 7.95
N HIS A 11 -3.52 4.51 8.39
CA HIS A 11 -2.58 3.71 7.62
C HIS A 11 -2.39 2.34 8.27
N VAL A 12 -2.72 1.30 7.52
CA VAL A 12 -2.52 -0.09 7.93
C VAL A 12 -1.79 -0.83 6.80
N SER A 13 -0.95 -1.79 7.16
CA SER A 13 -0.20 -2.58 6.19
C SER A 13 -0.02 -4.01 6.68
N ASP A 14 0.28 -4.91 5.74
CA ASP A 14 0.73 -6.27 6.00
C ASP A 14 -0.27 -7.02 6.90
N LEU A 15 -1.51 -7.11 6.39
CA LEU A 15 -2.62 -7.80 7.05
C LEU A 15 -2.37 -9.30 7.11
N HIS A 16 -1.87 -9.89 6.00
CA HIS A 16 -1.61 -11.31 5.82
C HIS A 16 -2.79 -12.22 6.23
N LEU A 17 -3.96 -11.97 5.66
CA LEU A 17 -5.12 -12.82 5.88
C LEU A 17 -4.96 -14.18 5.18
N THR A 18 -5.25 -15.28 5.89
CA THR A 18 -5.26 -16.63 5.30
C THR A 18 -6.68 -17.12 4.97
N GLY A 19 -7.50 -16.22 4.41
CA GLY A 19 -8.89 -16.50 4.03
C GLY A 19 -9.87 -16.61 5.21
N ARG A 20 -11.05 -17.20 4.96
CA ARG A 20 -12.17 -17.25 5.94
C ARG A 20 -11.89 -18.07 7.20
N ASN A 21 -10.88 -18.92 7.18
CA ASN A 21 -10.58 -19.82 8.28
C ASN A 21 -9.79 -19.12 9.40
N ASP A 22 -9.19 -17.95 9.16
CA ASP A 22 -8.54 -17.16 10.21
C ASP A 22 -9.54 -16.28 10.97
N ARG A 23 -10.45 -16.92 11.70
CA ARG A 23 -11.49 -16.23 12.47
C ARG A 23 -10.92 -15.20 13.43
N ARG A 24 -9.80 -15.51 14.08
CA ARG A 24 -9.19 -14.64 15.09
C ARG A 24 -8.61 -13.37 14.46
N GLN A 25 -7.94 -13.47 13.32
CA GLN A 25 -7.41 -12.31 12.62
C GLN A 25 -8.53 -11.47 12.00
N LEU A 26 -9.60 -12.10 11.50
CA LEU A 26 -10.78 -11.39 11.02
C LEU A 26 -11.52 -10.64 12.14
N GLU A 27 -11.66 -11.22 13.32
CA GLU A 27 -12.20 -10.53 14.50
C GLU A 27 -11.36 -9.31 14.88
N ARG A 28 -10.03 -9.45 14.86
CA ARG A 28 -9.10 -8.33 15.11
C ARG A 28 -9.23 -7.24 14.04
N LEU A 29 -9.44 -7.64 12.79
CA LEU A 29 -9.58 -6.72 11.66
C LEU A 29 -10.89 -5.93 11.78
N ASP A 30 -11.99 -6.60 12.10
CA ASP A 30 -13.29 -5.98 12.35
C ASP A 30 -13.21 -4.98 13.52
N ILE A 31 -12.46 -5.32 14.58
CA ILE A 31 -12.18 -4.43 15.71
C ILE A 31 -11.41 -3.18 15.26
N LEU A 32 -10.33 -3.34 14.49
CA LEU A 32 -9.51 -2.22 14.02
C LEU A 32 -10.32 -1.30 13.11
N PHE A 33 -11.05 -1.85 12.14
CA PHE A 33 -11.91 -1.08 11.25
C PHE A 33 -13.02 -0.37 12.00
N GLY A 34 -13.67 -1.04 12.96
CA GLY A 34 -14.67 -0.40 13.83
C GLY A 34 -14.09 0.75 14.65
N GLU A 35 -12.83 0.65 15.09
CA GLU A 35 -12.13 1.76 15.75
C GLU A 35 -11.88 2.93 14.81
N ILE A 36 -11.41 2.69 13.58
CA ILE A 36 -11.17 3.71 12.55
C ILE A 36 -12.47 4.46 12.24
N VAL A 37 -13.58 3.73 12.07
CA VAL A 37 -14.91 4.33 11.86
C VAL A 37 -15.34 5.16 13.07
N ARG A 38 -15.27 4.58 14.29
CA ARG A 38 -15.66 5.26 15.54
C ARG A 38 -14.85 6.53 15.81
N LYS A 39 -13.55 6.53 15.49
CA LYS A 39 -12.66 7.69 15.64
C LYS A 39 -12.81 8.72 14.52
N GLY A 40 -13.74 8.51 13.59
CA GLY A 40 -14.09 9.47 12.54
C GLY A 40 -12.95 9.73 11.56
N TYR A 41 -12.16 8.72 11.21
CA TYR A 41 -11.18 8.86 10.14
C TYR A 41 -11.89 9.11 8.80
N ASP A 42 -11.36 10.06 8.03
CA ASP A 42 -11.92 10.41 6.73
C ASP A 42 -11.55 9.37 5.66
N HIS A 43 -10.37 8.77 5.78
CA HIS A 43 -9.85 7.81 4.81
C HIS A 43 -8.98 6.71 5.45
N LEU A 44 -8.99 5.52 4.85
CA LEU A 44 -8.14 4.38 5.18
C LEU A 44 -7.21 4.07 4.01
N VAL A 45 -5.92 3.87 4.29
CA VAL A 45 -4.92 3.42 3.32
C VAL A 45 -4.39 2.06 3.75
N LEU A 46 -4.47 1.08 2.85
CA LEU A 46 -3.93 -0.27 3.01
C LEU A 46 -2.78 -0.49 2.03
N THR A 47 -1.54 -0.61 2.52
CA THR A 47 -0.32 -0.61 1.67
C THR A 47 0.25 -1.98 1.37
N GLY A 48 -0.60 -2.97 1.04
CA GLY A 48 -0.18 -4.29 0.55
C GLY A 48 -0.02 -5.38 1.61
N ASP A 49 0.29 -6.57 1.10
CA ASP A 49 0.30 -7.86 1.81
C ASP A 49 -1.00 -8.07 2.58
N LEU A 50 -2.10 -7.98 1.85
CA LEU A 50 -3.44 -8.10 2.40
C LEU A 50 -3.80 -9.55 2.72
N ILE A 51 -3.36 -10.48 1.86
CA ILE A 51 -3.52 -11.93 2.01
C ILE A 51 -2.17 -12.65 1.90
N ASP A 52 -2.11 -13.88 2.39
CA ASP A 52 -0.87 -14.70 2.39
C ASP A 52 -0.74 -15.66 1.19
N THR A 53 -1.84 -15.91 0.47
CA THR A 53 -1.99 -17.07 -0.44
C THR A 53 -1.94 -16.70 -1.92
N ALA A 54 -1.86 -15.41 -2.25
CA ALA A 54 -2.17 -14.85 -3.57
C ALA A 54 -3.52 -15.28 -4.17
N ASN A 55 -4.43 -15.91 -3.42
CA ASN A 55 -5.69 -16.43 -3.95
C ASN A 55 -6.76 -15.33 -4.05
N PRO A 56 -7.33 -15.04 -5.23
CA PRO A 56 -8.33 -13.99 -5.40
C PRO A 56 -9.59 -14.17 -4.54
N THR A 57 -9.93 -15.40 -4.13
CA THR A 57 -11.06 -15.63 -3.24
C THR A 57 -10.84 -15.05 -1.83
N ASP A 58 -9.59 -14.94 -1.40
CA ASP A 58 -9.26 -14.39 -0.08
C ASP A 58 -9.36 -12.86 -0.06
N TRP A 59 -9.16 -12.18 -1.20
CA TRP A 59 -9.48 -10.75 -1.32
C TRP A 59 -10.95 -10.45 -1.09
N LEU A 60 -11.86 -11.38 -1.45
CA LEU A 60 -13.29 -11.21 -1.18
C LEU A 60 -13.59 -11.16 0.32
N VAL A 61 -12.76 -11.82 1.16
CA VAL A 61 -12.90 -11.77 2.62
C VAL A 61 -12.57 -10.37 3.15
N LEU A 62 -11.48 -9.75 2.67
CA LEU A 62 -11.15 -8.36 3.00
C LEU A 62 -12.22 -7.40 2.47
N ARG A 63 -12.68 -7.60 1.23
CA ARG A 63 -13.77 -6.82 0.64
C ARG A 63 -15.00 -6.81 1.52
N GLU A 64 -15.43 -7.99 1.98
CA GLU A 64 -16.56 -8.13 2.89
C GLU A 64 -16.32 -7.45 4.24
N ALA A 65 -15.11 -7.55 4.80
CA ALA A 65 -14.76 -6.87 6.06
C ALA A 65 -14.84 -5.34 5.93
N LEU A 66 -14.30 -4.77 4.85
CA LEU A 66 -14.44 -3.35 4.54
C LEU A 66 -15.91 -2.95 4.35
N ALA A 67 -16.67 -3.75 3.61
CA ALA A 67 -18.07 -3.45 3.32
C ALA A 67 -18.95 -3.47 4.58
N ARG A 68 -18.73 -4.42 5.50
CA ARG A 68 -19.46 -4.48 6.79
C ARG A 68 -19.29 -3.22 7.62
N GLN A 69 -18.17 -2.52 7.48
CA GLN A 69 -17.84 -1.31 8.23
C GLN A 69 -18.10 -0.02 7.44
N GLY A 70 -18.68 -0.10 6.23
CA GLY A 70 -18.88 1.07 5.37
C GLY A 70 -17.58 1.70 4.86
N LEU A 71 -16.50 0.92 4.80
CA LEU A 71 -15.18 1.35 4.32
C LEU A 71 -14.94 0.96 2.85
N PHE A 72 -15.80 0.13 2.26
CA PHE A 72 -15.63 -0.33 0.88
C PHE A 72 -16.21 0.66 -0.16
N GLU A 73 -15.72 1.89 -0.13
CA GLU A 73 -16.14 2.98 -1.02
C GLU A 73 -14.94 3.80 -1.48
N LEU A 74 -15.00 4.36 -2.70
CA LEU A 74 -13.94 5.19 -3.28
C LEU A 74 -13.49 6.29 -2.33
N ALA A 75 -14.41 7.01 -1.70
CA ALA A 75 -14.09 8.10 -0.79
C ALA A 75 -13.48 7.63 0.55
N LYS A 76 -13.58 6.34 0.90
CA LYS A 76 -13.25 5.81 2.23
C LYS A 76 -11.96 5.02 2.29
N THR A 77 -11.62 4.27 1.25
CA THR A 77 -10.43 3.41 1.28
C THR A 77 -9.62 3.50 0.00
N THR A 78 -8.30 3.50 0.14
CA THR A 78 -7.33 3.25 -0.93
C THR A 78 -6.53 2.02 -0.55
N VAL A 79 -6.41 1.09 -1.49
CA VAL A 79 -5.75 -0.19 -1.27
C VAL A 79 -4.61 -0.34 -2.29
N LEU A 80 -3.56 -1.07 -1.94
CA LEU A 80 -2.51 -1.52 -2.82
C LEU A 80 -2.29 -3.02 -2.60
N PRO A 81 -1.88 -3.76 -3.63
CA PRO A 81 -1.33 -5.10 -3.43
C PRO A 81 0.11 -5.04 -2.90
N GLY A 82 0.51 -6.06 -2.16
CA GLY A 82 1.90 -6.40 -1.86
C GLY A 82 2.35 -7.66 -2.61
N ASN A 83 3.53 -8.17 -2.29
CA ASN A 83 4.06 -9.35 -2.96
C ASN A 83 3.27 -10.62 -2.64
N HIS A 84 2.77 -10.79 -1.41
CA HIS A 84 1.96 -11.96 -1.04
C HIS A 84 0.57 -11.96 -1.69
N ASP A 85 0.08 -10.79 -2.13
CA ASP A 85 -1.15 -10.70 -2.88
C ASP A 85 -0.99 -11.21 -4.32
N LEU A 86 0.17 -10.98 -4.95
CA LEU A 86 0.36 -11.24 -6.37
C LEU A 86 1.23 -12.45 -6.70
N ILE A 87 2.03 -12.92 -5.75
CA ILE A 87 3.00 -14.01 -5.92
C ILE A 87 2.65 -15.16 -4.98
N ASN A 88 2.33 -16.32 -5.55
CA ASN A 88 2.23 -17.56 -4.80
C ASN A 88 3.62 -18.17 -4.62
N LEU A 89 4.35 -17.74 -3.59
CA LEU A 89 5.73 -18.17 -3.38
C LEU A 89 5.86 -19.69 -3.20
N GLU A 90 4.91 -20.34 -2.52
CA GLU A 90 4.91 -21.79 -2.34
C GLU A 90 4.87 -22.52 -3.69
N GLU A 91 4.04 -22.03 -4.62
CA GLU A 91 3.92 -22.58 -5.97
C GLU A 91 5.18 -22.33 -6.81
N GLU A 92 5.73 -21.10 -6.77
CA GLU A 92 6.93 -20.75 -7.52
C GLU A 92 8.19 -21.50 -7.02
N MET A 93 8.26 -21.81 -5.72
CA MET A 93 9.34 -22.59 -5.11
C MET A 93 9.25 -24.10 -5.36
N ARG A 94 8.16 -24.62 -5.94
CA ARG A 94 8.09 -26.06 -6.30
C ARG A 94 9.20 -26.39 -7.29
N PHE A 95 9.89 -27.51 -7.07
CA PHE A 95 11.11 -27.90 -7.79
C PHE A 95 11.04 -27.69 -9.31
N TYR A 96 9.93 -28.09 -9.95
CA TYR A 96 9.74 -27.92 -11.39
C TYR A 96 9.61 -26.46 -11.84
N HIS A 97 8.96 -25.61 -11.04
CA HIS A 97 8.83 -24.17 -11.33
C HIS A 97 10.15 -23.43 -11.06
N ALA A 98 10.84 -23.79 -9.97
CA ALA A 98 12.10 -23.16 -9.61
C ALA A 98 13.21 -23.37 -10.63
N LEU A 99 13.22 -24.51 -11.32
CA LEU A 99 14.18 -24.84 -12.38
C LEU A 99 13.77 -24.32 -13.77
N ASN A 100 12.56 -23.78 -13.92
CA ASN A 100 12.08 -23.29 -15.21
C ASN A 100 12.51 -21.82 -15.42
N PRO A 101 13.25 -21.47 -16.49
CA PRO A 101 13.66 -20.08 -16.77
C PRO A 101 12.55 -19.22 -17.42
N ASP A 102 11.28 -19.42 -17.06
CA ASP A 102 10.13 -18.71 -17.65
C ASP A 102 9.81 -17.38 -16.95
N ASP A 103 10.72 -16.41 -17.06
CA ASP A 103 10.53 -15.09 -16.45
C ASP A 103 9.40 -14.29 -17.13
N SER A 104 9.21 -14.47 -18.44
CA SER A 104 8.13 -13.82 -19.18
C SER A 104 6.76 -14.30 -18.72
N GLY A 105 6.57 -15.61 -18.52
CA GLY A 105 5.33 -16.17 -18.01
C GLY A 105 5.06 -15.74 -16.56
N ARG A 106 6.08 -15.62 -15.71
CA ARG A 106 5.96 -15.08 -14.34
C ARG A 106 5.48 -13.63 -14.34
N ARG A 107 6.09 -12.78 -15.18
CA ARG A 107 5.65 -11.40 -15.35
C ARG A 107 4.20 -11.32 -15.79
N ARG A 108 3.80 -12.15 -16.77
CA ARG A 108 2.41 -12.20 -17.22
C ARG A 108 1.46 -12.61 -16.09
N ARG A 109 1.80 -13.64 -15.29
CA ARG A 109 0.97 -14.08 -14.15
C ARG A 109 0.78 -12.98 -13.11
N VAL A 110 1.84 -12.24 -12.78
CA VAL A 110 1.75 -11.09 -11.85
C VAL A 110 0.85 -9.99 -12.42
N LEU A 111 0.95 -9.68 -13.72
CA LEU A 111 0.07 -8.69 -14.38
C LEU A 111 -1.39 -9.15 -14.41
N GLU A 112 -1.65 -10.42 -14.72
CA GLU A 112 -3.00 -11.02 -14.66
C GLU A 112 -3.56 -10.96 -13.24
N ARG A 113 -2.74 -11.24 -12.22
CA ARG A 113 -3.15 -11.17 -10.81
C ARG A 113 -3.41 -9.72 -10.38
N LEU A 114 -2.61 -8.77 -10.82
CA LEU A 114 -2.83 -7.33 -10.60
C LEU A 114 -4.13 -6.85 -11.24
N GLN A 115 -4.47 -7.36 -12.42
CA GLN A 115 -5.76 -7.09 -13.06
C GLN A 115 -6.92 -7.66 -12.22
N GLN A 116 -6.84 -8.92 -11.81
CA GLN A 116 -7.86 -9.53 -10.93
C GLN A 116 -8.02 -8.77 -9.60
N PHE A 117 -6.91 -8.32 -9.02
CA PHE A 117 -6.93 -7.47 -7.83
C PHE A 117 -7.72 -6.18 -8.11
N SER A 118 -7.40 -5.51 -9.22
CA SER A 118 -8.07 -4.28 -9.64
C SER A 118 -9.56 -4.49 -9.91
N GLU A 119 -9.96 -5.67 -10.42
CA GLU A 119 -11.36 -6.03 -10.61
C GLU A 119 -12.11 -6.20 -9.27
N VAL A 120 -11.52 -6.89 -8.30
CA VAL A 120 -12.14 -7.11 -6.98
C VAL A 120 -12.29 -5.80 -6.21
N PHE A 121 -11.29 -4.92 -6.29
CA PHE A 121 -11.24 -3.65 -5.58
C PHE A 121 -11.66 -2.45 -6.45
N ARG A 122 -12.25 -2.67 -7.65
CA ARG A 122 -12.64 -1.60 -8.58
C ARG A 122 -13.41 -0.44 -7.92
N PRO A 123 -14.39 -0.67 -7.02
CA PRO A 123 -15.10 0.42 -6.33
C PRO A 123 -14.22 1.32 -5.45
N LEU A 124 -12.98 0.91 -5.14
CA LEU A 124 -11.99 1.70 -4.41
C LEU A 124 -11.01 2.44 -5.33
N ILE A 125 -11.01 2.11 -6.63
CA ILE A 125 -10.07 2.59 -7.65
C ILE A 125 -10.73 3.68 -8.50
N THR A 126 -11.95 3.45 -8.99
CA THR A 126 -12.67 4.38 -9.86
C THR A 126 -14.19 4.38 -9.59
N ASP A 127 -14.85 5.50 -9.88
CA ASP A 127 -16.31 5.69 -9.82
C ASP A 127 -17.02 5.52 -11.17
N ASP A 128 -16.30 5.71 -12.28
CA ASP A 128 -16.83 5.64 -13.65
C ASP A 128 -17.01 4.22 -14.19
N GLY A 129 -16.56 3.21 -13.43
CA GLY A 129 -16.64 1.81 -13.80
C GLY A 129 -15.70 1.41 -14.94
N ASP A 130 -14.66 2.20 -15.25
CA ASP A 130 -13.68 1.87 -16.29
C ASP A 130 -13.06 0.49 -16.02
N ALA A 131 -13.23 -0.41 -16.99
CA ALA A 131 -12.70 -1.76 -16.93
C ALA A 131 -11.15 -1.79 -17.02
N GLY A 132 -10.54 -0.73 -17.54
CA GLY A 132 -9.09 -0.54 -17.62
C GLY A 132 -8.47 0.12 -16.38
N ALA A 133 -9.27 0.58 -15.41
CA ALA A 133 -8.76 1.21 -14.20
C ALA A 133 -7.95 0.23 -13.34
N GLY A 134 -6.79 0.67 -12.88
CA GLY A 134 -5.84 -0.17 -12.13
C GLY A 134 -4.61 0.62 -11.70
N TYR A 135 -3.44 -0.02 -11.70
CA TYR A 135 -2.18 0.59 -11.31
C TYR A 135 -1.29 0.86 -12.54
N PRO A 136 -0.60 2.02 -12.61
CA PRO A 136 -0.55 3.09 -11.62
C PRO A 136 -1.88 3.84 -11.48
N LEU A 137 -2.19 4.27 -10.25
CA LEU A 137 -3.46 4.91 -9.88
C LEU A 137 -3.20 6.35 -9.41
N VAL A 138 -3.96 7.28 -9.95
CA VAL A 138 -4.09 8.64 -9.42
C VAL A 138 -5.52 8.83 -8.93
N LYS A 139 -5.67 9.12 -7.64
CA LYS A 139 -6.98 9.27 -7.01
C LYS A 139 -7.04 10.60 -6.28
N VAL A 140 -8.03 11.43 -6.62
CA VAL A 140 -8.23 12.76 -6.03
C VAL A 140 -9.52 12.77 -5.22
N LEU A 141 -9.44 13.21 -3.97
CA LEU A 141 -10.55 13.33 -3.03
C LEU A 141 -10.64 14.77 -2.53
N ARG A 142 -11.86 15.27 -2.35
CA ARG A 142 -12.11 16.63 -1.84
C ARG A 142 -12.75 16.58 -0.46
N PHE A 143 -12.17 17.31 0.48
CA PHE A 143 -12.62 17.42 1.87
C PHE A 143 -12.83 18.90 2.22
N GLY A 144 -13.95 19.46 1.75
CA GLY A 144 -14.15 20.91 1.82
C GLY A 144 -13.15 21.62 0.91
N ASP A 145 -12.37 22.53 1.47
CA ASP A 145 -11.37 23.32 0.73
C ASP A 145 -10.05 22.55 0.48
N LEU A 146 -9.82 21.45 1.20
CA LEU A 146 -8.62 20.63 1.00
C LEU A 146 -8.87 19.57 -0.08
N ALA A 147 -7.98 19.53 -1.09
CA ALA A 147 -7.90 18.43 -2.05
C ALA A 147 -6.73 17.50 -1.68
N LEU A 148 -7.02 16.21 -1.52
CA LEU A 148 -6.06 15.15 -1.22
C LEU A 148 -5.90 14.28 -2.46
N ALA A 149 -4.67 13.97 -2.85
CA ALA A 149 -4.40 13.05 -3.93
C ALA A 149 -3.50 11.90 -3.50
N PHE A 150 -3.76 10.71 -4.04
CA PHE A 150 -2.91 9.54 -3.93
C PHE A 150 -2.33 9.21 -5.31
N ALA A 151 -1.01 9.06 -5.38
CA ALA A 151 -0.28 8.56 -6.55
C ALA A 151 0.30 7.19 -6.19
N ALA A 152 -0.37 6.12 -6.62
CA ALA A 152 -0.07 4.75 -6.21
C ALA A 152 0.51 3.93 -7.35
N VAL A 153 1.54 3.12 -7.04
CA VAL A 153 2.17 2.20 -7.99
C VAL A 153 2.23 0.79 -7.43
N SER A 154 2.07 -0.20 -8.31
CA SER A 154 2.49 -1.56 -7.97
C SER A 154 4.01 -1.60 -7.93
N SER A 155 4.56 -2.07 -6.81
CA SER A 155 6.01 -2.18 -6.58
C SER A 155 6.48 -3.63 -6.62
N ILE A 156 5.66 -4.57 -7.08
CA ILE A 156 5.95 -6.00 -7.01
C ILE A 156 6.85 -6.41 -8.16
N LEU A 157 8.05 -6.91 -7.84
CA LEU A 157 8.88 -7.62 -8.80
C LEU A 157 8.44 -9.09 -8.85
N PRO A 158 8.17 -9.69 -10.02
CA PRO A 158 7.86 -11.12 -10.11
C PRO A 158 8.94 -11.98 -9.46
N TRP A 159 8.57 -13.18 -9.00
CA TRP A 159 9.53 -14.15 -8.49
C TRP A 159 10.58 -14.48 -9.55
N SER A 160 11.82 -14.69 -9.13
CA SER A 160 12.89 -15.18 -9.99
C SER A 160 13.92 -15.89 -9.12
N GLY A 161 14.30 -17.12 -9.47
CA GLY A 161 15.26 -17.89 -8.68
C GLY A 161 16.63 -17.23 -8.50
N SER A 162 17.03 -16.33 -9.41
CA SER A 162 18.31 -15.61 -9.35
C SER A 162 18.15 -14.16 -8.91
N ASP A 163 17.11 -13.46 -9.39
CA ASP A 163 16.97 -12.02 -9.17
C ASP A 163 16.04 -11.66 -8.02
N ASN A 164 15.03 -12.50 -7.73
CA ASN A 164 14.05 -12.28 -6.66
C ASN A 164 13.61 -13.61 -6.00
N PRO A 165 14.55 -14.32 -5.34
CA PRO A 165 14.35 -15.71 -4.93
C PRO A 165 13.32 -15.87 -3.81
N LEU A 166 13.05 -14.81 -3.04
CA LEU A 166 12.04 -14.80 -1.98
C LEU A 166 10.74 -14.10 -2.41
N GLY A 167 10.68 -13.58 -3.65
CA GLY A 167 9.53 -12.79 -4.09
C GLY A 167 9.35 -11.47 -3.33
N ALA A 168 10.35 -11.02 -2.57
CA ALA A 168 10.26 -9.89 -1.64
C ALA A 168 10.95 -8.61 -2.15
N ARG A 169 11.55 -8.64 -3.34
CA ARG A 169 12.16 -7.45 -3.94
C ARG A 169 11.13 -6.53 -4.57
N GLY A 170 11.39 -5.24 -4.44
CA GLY A 170 10.58 -4.19 -5.04
C GLY A 170 11.08 -3.74 -6.41
N TYR A 171 10.16 -3.46 -7.32
CA TYR A 171 10.43 -2.81 -8.60
C TYR A 171 9.16 -2.13 -9.13
N VAL A 172 9.30 -0.93 -9.69
CA VAL A 172 8.21 -0.25 -10.39
C VAL A 172 8.58 -0.15 -11.86
N SER A 173 7.68 -0.55 -12.76
CA SER A 173 8.02 -0.49 -14.18
C SER A 173 8.21 0.96 -14.65
N PRO A 174 9.19 1.24 -15.53
CA PRO A 174 9.37 2.55 -16.14
C PRO A 174 8.12 3.01 -16.89
N GLU A 175 7.34 2.09 -17.45
CA GLU A 175 6.05 2.40 -18.08
C GLU A 175 5.05 2.96 -17.07
N ALA A 176 4.97 2.39 -15.87
CA ALA A 176 4.09 2.86 -14.81
C ALA A 176 4.54 4.23 -14.27
N LEU A 177 5.85 4.45 -14.11
CA LEU A 177 6.37 5.77 -13.72
C LEU A 177 6.03 6.83 -14.79
N ARG A 178 6.33 6.56 -16.06
CA ARG A 178 6.01 7.49 -17.17
C ARG A 178 4.51 7.78 -17.31
N ALA A 179 3.64 6.82 -17.00
CA ALA A 179 2.20 7.05 -17.02
C ALA A 179 1.74 8.09 -15.97
N LEU A 180 2.47 8.25 -14.87
CA LEU A 180 2.22 9.30 -13.88
C LEU A 180 2.77 10.67 -14.31
N GLU A 181 3.71 10.72 -15.25
CA GLU A 181 4.39 11.97 -15.66
C GLU A 181 3.66 12.73 -16.78
N THR A 182 2.41 12.34 -17.05
CA THR A 182 1.61 12.93 -18.12
C THR A 182 0.99 14.27 -17.69
N LYS A 183 0.75 15.17 -18.67
CA LYS A 183 0.09 16.46 -18.40
C LYS A 183 -1.27 16.32 -17.70
N PRO A 184 -2.18 15.39 -18.10
CA PRO A 184 -3.44 15.20 -17.39
C PRO A 184 -3.26 14.84 -15.91
N VAL A 185 -2.26 14.04 -15.56
CA VAL A 185 -1.94 13.73 -14.15
C VAL A 185 -1.44 14.98 -13.43
N ALA A 186 -0.52 15.73 -14.04
CA ALA A 186 -0.04 16.99 -13.45
C ALA A 186 -1.18 18.00 -13.20
N ASP A 187 -2.11 18.12 -14.15
CA ASP A 187 -3.28 19.00 -14.03
C ASP A 187 -4.25 18.49 -12.93
N ALA A 188 -4.42 17.17 -12.79
CA ALA A 188 -5.26 16.58 -11.73
C ALA A 188 -4.68 16.73 -10.32
N LEU A 189 -3.35 16.74 -10.19
CA LEU A 189 -2.64 16.90 -8.93
C LEU A 189 -2.44 18.36 -8.52
N ASP A 190 -2.73 19.32 -9.40
CA ASP A 190 -2.53 20.74 -9.10
C ASP A 190 -3.38 21.19 -7.90
N GLY A 191 -2.75 21.91 -6.98
CA GLY A 191 -3.36 22.34 -5.72
C GLY A 191 -3.68 21.22 -4.71
N CYS A 192 -3.33 19.96 -4.99
CA CYS A 192 -3.58 18.85 -4.06
C CYS A 192 -2.45 18.66 -3.04
N PHE A 193 -2.79 18.17 -1.85
CA PHE A 193 -1.84 17.49 -0.98
C PHE A 193 -1.60 16.08 -1.53
N VAL A 194 -0.41 15.82 -2.09
CA VAL A 194 -0.12 14.56 -2.78
C VAL A 194 0.63 13.58 -1.88
N ILE A 195 0.11 12.36 -1.76
CA ILE A 195 0.71 11.21 -1.07
C ILE A 195 1.08 10.14 -2.11
N GLY A 196 2.34 9.73 -2.15
CA GLY A 196 2.82 8.60 -2.93
C GLY A 196 2.59 7.29 -2.18
N LEU A 197 2.18 6.24 -2.90
CA LEU A 197 1.90 4.93 -2.32
C LEU A 197 2.66 3.83 -3.08
N CYS A 198 3.32 2.95 -2.33
CA CYS A 198 3.91 1.70 -2.81
C CYS A 198 3.87 0.67 -1.67
N HIS A 199 4.25 -0.58 -1.91
CA HIS A 199 4.32 -1.60 -0.85
C HIS A 199 5.74 -1.75 -0.31
N HIS A 200 6.71 -1.95 -1.20
CA HIS A 200 8.10 -2.21 -0.81
C HIS A 200 8.79 -0.95 -0.24
N ALA A 201 9.66 -1.16 0.75
CA ALA A 201 10.40 -0.09 1.40
C ALA A 201 11.44 0.53 0.46
N TYR A 202 11.50 1.87 0.39
CA TYR A 202 12.52 2.58 -0.38
C TYR A 202 13.94 2.26 0.12
N LYS A 203 14.08 2.13 1.45
CA LYS A 203 15.35 1.77 2.09
C LYS A 203 15.13 0.64 3.08
N VAL A 204 15.92 -0.41 2.93
CA VAL A 204 16.16 -1.41 3.97
C VAL A 204 17.43 -1.00 4.73
N TYR A 205 17.44 -1.17 6.06
CA TYR A 205 18.57 -0.72 6.88
C TYR A 205 19.81 -1.57 6.62
N GLY A 206 20.77 -1.04 5.86
CA GLY A 206 22.10 -1.61 5.78
C GLY A 206 22.75 -1.66 7.16
N THR A 207 22.82 -2.85 7.76
CA THR A 207 23.67 -3.10 8.92
C THR A 207 25.05 -3.58 8.45
N ASP A 208 26.07 -3.44 9.30
CA ASP A 208 27.42 -3.89 8.96
C ASP A 208 27.58 -5.42 9.01
N ALA A 209 26.57 -6.16 9.49
CA ALA A 209 26.61 -7.61 9.55
C ALA A 209 26.27 -8.22 8.19
N LEU A 210 27.13 -9.13 7.71
CA LEU A 210 26.96 -9.81 6.41
C LEU A 210 25.62 -10.56 6.27
N ILE A 211 25.08 -11.11 7.38
CA ILE A 211 23.79 -11.82 7.37
C ILE A 211 22.64 -10.85 7.14
N ASP A 212 22.68 -9.68 7.77
CA ASP A 212 21.65 -8.66 7.60
C ASP A 212 21.75 -8.03 6.21
N GLN A 213 22.96 -7.83 5.66
CA GLN A 213 23.13 -7.36 4.27
C GLN A 213 22.55 -8.36 3.26
N ALA A 214 22.74 -9.66 3.49
CA ALA A 214 22.13 -10.70 2.66
C ALA A 214 20.60 -10.66 2.76
N PHE A 215 20.07 -10.42 3.97
CA PHE A 215 18.62 -10.26 4.18
C PHE A 215 18.09 -8.99 3.52
N ASP A 216 18.76 -7.85 3.67
CA ASP A 216 18.39 -6.58 3.06
C ASP A 216 18.37 -6.66 1.54
N TRP A 217 19.34 -7.38 0.96
CA TRP A 217 19.40 -7.64 -0.47
C TRP A 217 18.13 -8.37 -0.95
N THR A 218 17.56 -9.29 -0.17
CA THR A 218 16.34 -10.00 -0.56
C THR A 218 15.08 -9.14 -0.56
N MET A 219 15.12 -7.95 0.04
CA MET A 219 14.00 -7.00 0.11
C MET A 219 14.30 -5.68 -0.63
N GLU A 220 15.36 -5.67 -1.44
CA GLU A 220 15.81 -4.48 -2.15
C GLU A 220 14.72 -3.92 -3.08
N PHE A 221 14.50 -2.61 -3.03
CA PHE A 221 13.74 -1.88 -4.03
C PHE A 221 14.69 -1.38 -5.14
N LYS A 222 14.71 -2.11 -6.27
CA LYS A 222 15.76 -2.05 -7.29
C LYS A 222 15.90 -0.70 -7.98
N ASN A 223 14.79 -0.09 -8.41
CA ASN A 223 14.80 1.18 -9.11
C ASN A 223 14.26 2.33 -8.25
N ARG A 224 14.58 2.29 -6.96
CA ARG A 224 14.12 3.27 -5.96
C ARG A 224 14.42 4.72 -6.34
N ASP A 225 15.55 5.01 -6.99
CA ASP A 225 15.94 6.38 -7.34
C ASP A 225 15.07 6.95 -8.46
N GLU A 226 14.70 6.13 -9.45
CA GLU A 226 13.72 6.50 -10.49
C GLU A 226 12.35 6.76 -9.87
N PHE A 227 11.91 5.86 -8.97
CA PHE A 227 10.68 6.04 -8.22
C PHE A 227 10.68 7.36 -7.42
N LEU A 228 11.74 7.64 -6.68
CA LEU A 228 11.88 8.86 -5.89
C LEU A 228 11.89 10.11 -6.77
N ALA A 229 12.56 10.07 -7.91
CA ALA A 229 12.56 11.16 -8.89
C ALA A 229 11.13 11.46 -9.39
N THR A 230 10.37 10.42 -9.76
CA THR A 230 8.96 10.57 -10.16
C THR A 230 8.12 11.11 -9.00
N MET A 231 8.26 10.60 -7.77
CA MET A 231 7.52 11.14 -6.61
C MET A 231 7.80 12.64 -6.37
N LYS A 232 9.06 13.06 -6.53
CA LYS A 232 9.44 14.48 -6.43
C LYS A 232 8.85 15.32 -7.56
N LEU A 233 8.86 14.81 -8.80
CA LEU A 233 8.24 15.47 -9.95
C LEU A 233 6.75 15.72 -9.72
N LEU A 234 6.05 14.75 -9.13
CA LEU A 234 4.63 14.84 -8.75
C LEU A 234 4.38 15.71 -7.50
N LYS A 235 5.44 16.31 -6.92
CA LYS A 235 5.38 17.13 -5.70
C LYS A 235 4.77 16.40 -4.50
N VAL A 236 5.01 15.09 -4.43
CA VAL A 236 4.60 14.26 -3.28
C VAL A 236 5.20 14.83 -2.00
N ARG A 237 4.37 14.97 -0.95
CA ARG A 237 4.79 15.41 0.39
C ARG A 237 5.27 14.25 1.27
N LEU A 238 4.59 13.14 1.03
CA LEU A 238 4.46 11.90 1.75
C LEU A 238 4.64 10.59 0.99
N VAL A 239 5.46 9.61 1.40
CA VAL A 239 5.31 8.24 0.87
C VAL A 239 4.87 7.29 1.96
N MET A 240 3.81 6.52 1.72
CA MET A 240 3.35 5.47 2.62
C MET A 240 3.61 4.10 2.00
N HIS A 241 4.11 3.16 2.80
CA HIS A 241 4.41 1.81 2.37
C HIS A 241 4.31 0.76 3.50
N GLY A 242 4.62 -0.51 3.18
CA GLY A 242 4.57 -1.68 4.05
C GLY A 242 5.84 -2.52 4.03
N HIS A 243 5.65 -3.85 3.98
CA HIS A 243 6.63 -4.90 3.68
C HIS A 243 7.63 -5.22 4.81
N PHE A 244 8.16 -4.19 5.47
CA PHE A 244 9.23 -4.38 6.47
C PHE A 244 8.71 -4.75 7.87
N HIS A 245 7.39 -4.86 8.05
CA HIS A 245 6.71 -5.28 9.29
C HIS A 245 7.09 -4.48 10.55
N ARG A 246 7.65 -3.28 10.38
CA ARG A 246 8.08 -2.39 11.46
C ARG A 246 7.46 -1.02 11.27
N PHE A 247 6.79 -0.53 12.32
CA PHE A 247 6.29 0.84 12.35
C PHE A 247 7.48 1.79 12.37
N GLN A 248 7.65 2.54 11.28
CA GLN A 248 8.85 3.33 11.07
C GLN A 248 8.53 4.59 10.27
N VAL A 249 9.22 5.68 10.61
CA VAL A 249 9.28 6.89 9.80
C VAL A 249 10.74 7.17 9.50
N TYR A 250 11.05 7.48 8.25
CA TYR A 250 12.40 7.85 7.83
C TYR A 250 12.34 8.87 6.69
N MET A 251 13.48 9.47 6.37
CA MET A 251 13.62 10.40 5.26
C MET A 251 14.60 9.85 4.23
N ALA A 252 14.30 10.11 2.95
CA ALA A 252 15.22 9.92 1.85
C ALA A 252 15.18 11.16 0.95
N ASP A 253 16.35 11.81 0.82
CA ASP A 253 16.56 12.99 -0.03
C ASP A 253 15.46 14.07 0.13
N GLY A 254 15.12 14.38 1.39
CA GLY A 254 14.11 15.39 1.74
C GLY A 254 12.65 14.93 1.69
N LEU A 255 12.36 13.68 1.26
CA LEU A 255 11.02 13.11 1.25
C LEU A 255 10.80 12.17 2.44
N THR A 256 9.66 12.30 3.11
CA THR A 256 9.31 11.45 4.26
C THR A 256 8.65 10.16 3.81
N PHE A 257 9.11 9.04 4.34
CA PHE A 257 8.56 7.70 4.15
C PHE A 257 8.00 7.17 5.46
N ILE A 258 6.82 6.56 5.39
CA ILE A 258 6.08 6.00 6.53
C ILE A 258 5.78 4.54 6.24
N ASN A 259 6.31 3.65 7.07
CA ASN A 259 5.98 2.24 7.05
C ASN A 259 4.83 1.95 8.02
N GLY A 260 3.77 1.34 7.49
CA GLY A 260 2.56 0.98 8.23
C GLY A 260 2.72 -0.16 9.24
N GLY A 261 3.91 -0.77 9.34
CA GLY A 261 4.18 -1.88 10.24
C GLY A 261 3.55 -3.18 9.76
N SER A 262 3.10 -4.02 10.68
CA SER A 262 2.36 -5.24 10.33
C SER A 262 1.18 -5.43 11.26
N PHE A 263 -0.02 -5.41 10.69
CA PHE A 263 -1.23 -5.75 11.41
C PHE A 263 -1.19 -7.18 11.94
N ARG A 264 -0.59 -8.13 11.19
CA ARG A 264 -0.45 -9.52 11.64
C ARG A 264 0.26 -9.61 13.00
N TYR A 265 1.32 -8.82 13.20
CA TYR A 265 2.12 -8.85 14.42
C TYR A 265 1.67 -7.87 15.50
N SER A 266 1.09 -6.74 15.12
CA SER A 266 0.59 -5.71 16.05
C SER A 266 -0.81 -5.24 15.63
N PRO A 267 -1.84 -6.09 15.78
CA PRO A 267 -3.20 -5.81 15.29
C PRO A 267 -3.88 -4.62 15.97
N GLU A 268 -3.37 -4.20 17.11
CA GLU A 268 -3.80 -3.02 17.85
C GLU A 268 -3.19 -1.71 17.35
N ARG A 269 -2.21 -1.74 16.43
CA ARG A 269 -1.40 -0.58 16.07
C ARG A 269 -1.58 -0.18 14.61
N TYR A 270 -1.65 1.12 14.35
CA TYR A 270 -1.78 1.71 13.02
C TYR A 270 -1.20 3.12 12.96
N GLY A 271 -0.94 3.64 11.76
CA GLY A 271 -0.51 5.03 11.55
C GLY A 271 -1.71 5.99 11.47
N GLU A 272 -1.60 7.15 12.09
CA GLU A 272 -2.50 8.28 11.89
C GLU A 272 -1.73 9.39 11.19
N ILE A 273 -2.30 9.91 10.11
CA ILE A 273 -1.87 11.15 9.45
C ILE A 273 -3.00 12.15 9.61
N VAL A 274 -2.68 13.36 10.07
CA VAL A 274 -3.63 14.47 10.15
C VAL A 274 -3.11 15.60 9.27
N ILE A 275 -3.94 16.07 8.34
CA ILE A 275 -3.63 17.15 7.41
C ILE A 275 -4.55 18.32 7.74
N ASP A 276 -3.96 19.47 7.97
CA ASP A 276 -4.65 20.74 8.20
C ASP A 276 -5.00 21.42 6.86
N ALA A 277 -5.92 22.39 6.89
CA ALA A 277 -6.40 23.05 5.67
C ALA A 277 -5.32 23.83 4.92
N ASP A 278 -4.28 24.29 5.62
CA ASP A 278 -3.11 24.96 5.05
C ASP A 278 -2.08 23.98 4.44
N GLY A 279 -2.36 22.68 4.49
CA GLY A 279 -1.49 21.62 3.99
C GLY A 279 -0.34 21.25 4.94
N THR A 280 -0.28 21.82 6.15
CA THR A 280 0.57 21.27 7.21
C THR A 280 0.03 19.92 7.65
N TRP A 281 0.91 19.04 8.13
CA TRP A 281 0.53 17.69 8.49
C TRP A 281 1.35 17.15 9.65
N THR A 282 0.78 16.18 10.35
CA THR A 282 1.43 15.44 11.42
C THR A 282 1.19 13.95 11.24
N HIS A 283 2.09 13.15 11.80
CA HIS A 283 1.95 11.69 11.84
C HIS A 283 2.31 11.14 13.21
N ARG A 284 1.58 10.10 13.63
CA ARG A 284 1.92 9.29 14.81
C ARG A 284 1.45 7.86 14.63
N PHE A 285 2.15 6.92 15.27
CA PHE A 285 1.64 5.57 15.44
C PHE A 285 0.78 5.51 16.70
N LEU A 286 -0.40 4.90 16.59
CA LEU A 286 -1.35 4.77 17.68
C LEU A 286 -1.51 3.30 18.04
N ASN A 287 -1.55 2.99 19.33
CA ASN A 287 -2.08 1.74 19.83
C ASN A 287 -3.57 1.89 20.16
N LYS A 288 -4.33 0.81 20.02
CA LYS A 288 -5.70 0.72 20.53
C LYS A 288 -5.70 1.03 22.03
N GLY A 289 -6.52 1.99 22.44
CA GLY A 289 -6.65 2.41 23.84
C GLY A 289 -5.76 3.58 24.27
N GLU A 290 -4.82 4.07 23.45
CA GLU A 290 -3.87 5.13 23.83
C GLU A 290 -4.37 6.58 23.66
N ASN A 291 -5.67 6.81 23.51
CA ASN A 291 -6.22 8.13 23.75
C ASN A 291 -7.18 8.01 24.92
N GLY A 292 -6.79 8.60 26.05
CA GLY A 292 -7.59 8.73 27.24
C GLY A 292 -9.04 9.06 26.91
N GLU A 293 -9.89 8.28 27.57
CA GLU A 293 -11.32 8.38 27.81
C GLU A 293 -11.92 9.80 27.83
N PRO A 294 -13.25 9.90 27.72
CA PRO A 294 -14.16 9.35 28.72
C PRO A 294 -14.61 7.91 28.47
#